data_AF-A0A349HAJ8-F1
#
_entry.id   AF-A0A349HAJ8-F1
#
_cell.length_a   1.000
_cell.length_b   1.000
_cell.length_c   1.000
_cell.angle_alpha   90.00
_cell.angle_beta   90.00
_cell.angle_gamma   90.00
#
_symmetry.space_group_name_H-M   'P 1'
#
loop_
_entity.id
_entity.type
_entity.pdbx_description
1 polymer ?
#
loop_
_entity_poly.entity_id
_entity_poly.type
_entity_poly.pdbx_seq_one_letter_code
_entity_poly.pdbx_strand_id
1 'polypeptide(L)'
;MKPGASGYCFAHDPERATARTDARRRGGLRRAGLLARAVLDEGDAGPLELRTPDEVRGLLAATIRHAQTGRLDCRIAATVGQLAGVLLRALEQGDLESRLAAIEATMTTRRPL
;
A
#
# COMPACT_ATOMS: atom_id res chain seq x y z
N MET A 1 -22.98 -23.59 15.30
CA MET A 1 -23.26 -24.16 13.97
C MET A 1 -24.22 -25.33 14.15
N LYS A 2 -25.36 -25.33 13.44
CA LYS A 2 -26.38 -26.36 13.61
C LYS A 2 -25.90 -27.70 13.01
N PRO A 3 -26.21 -28.85 13.63
CA PRO A 3 -25.91 -30.16 13.06
C PRO A 3 -26.68 -30.38 11.75
N GLY A 4 -26.06 -31.10 10.82
CA GLY A 4 -26.69 -31.52 9.57
C GLY A 4 -27.48 -32.83 9.74
N ALA A 5 -27.90 -33.42 8.62
CA ALA A 5 -28.63 -34.69 8.62
C ALA A 5 -27.84 -35.86 9.26
N SER A 6 -26.51 -35.79 9.27
CA SER A 6 -25.63 -36.77 9.96
C SER A 6 -25.58 -36.59 11.48
N GLY A 7 -26.30 -35.61 12.06
CA GLY A 7 -26.25 -35.30 13.49
C GLY A 7 -24.99 -34.55 13.93
N TYR A 8 -23.98 -34.43 13.07
CA TYR A 8 -22.76 -33.67 13.32
C TYR A 8 -22.79 -32.30 12.61
N CYS A 9 -22.18 -31.30 13.23
CA CYS A 9 -21.86 -30.05 12.53
C CYS A 9 -20.54 -30.20 11.77
N PHE A 10 -20.28 -29.35 10.76
CA PHE A 10 -19.05 -29.43 9.95
C PHE A 10 -17.75 -29.48 10.79
N ALA A 11 -17.76 -28.85 11.98
CA ALA A 11 -16.61 -28.85 12.91
C ALA A 11 -16.32 -30.23 13.53
N HIS A 12 -17.33 -31.09 13.70
CA HIS A 12 -17.24 -32.35 14.45
C HIS A 12 -17.57 -33.59 13.62
N ASP A 13 -18.01 -33.42 12.38
CA ASP A 13 -18.32 -34.52 11.47
C ASP A 13 -17.04 -35.31 11.10
N PRO A 14 -16.89 -36.58 11.50
CA PRO A 14 -15.67 -37.33 11.24
C PRO A 14 -15.36 -37.46 9.74
N GLU A 15 -16.38 -37.55 8.89
CA GLU A 15 -16.22 -37.68 7.43
C GLU A 15 -15.66 -36.40 6.80
N ARG A 16 -15.76 -35.26 7.49
CA ARG A 16 -15.28 -33.96 7.00
C ARG A 16 -13.91 -33.55 7.56
N ALA A 17 -13.16 -34.48 8.15
CA ALA A 17 -11.85 -34.20 8.73
C ALA A 17 -10.87 -33.55 7.73
N THR A 18 -10.78 -34.07 6.52
CA THR A 18 -9.93 -33.53 5.44
C THR A 18 -10.37 -32.12 5.03
N ALA A 19 -11.66 -31.94 4.75
CA ALA A 19 -12.24 -30.65 4.37
C ALA A 19 -12.03 -29.58 5.46
N ARG A 20 -12.08 -29.95 6.75
CA ARG A 20 -11.75 -29.05 7.86
C ARG A 20 -10.28 -28.66 7.87
N THR A 21 -9.38 -29.63 7.74
CA THR A 21 -7.93 -29.36 7.70
C THR A 21 -7.62 -28.39 6.57
N ASP A 22 -8.19 -28.61 5.38
CA ASP A 22 -8.03 -27.71 4.26
C ASP A 22 -8.64 -26.33 4.51
N ALA A 23 -9.82 -26.24 5.12
CA ALA A 23 -10.41 -24.96 5.48
C ALA A 23 -9.56 -24.19 6.50
N ARG A 24 -8.98 -24.87 7.50
CA ARG A 24 -8.07 -24.26 8.48
C ARG A 24 -6.76 -23.82 7.82
N ARG A 25 -6.19 -24.63 6.94
CA ARG A 25 -5.00 -24.28 6.14
C ARG A 25 -5.27 -23.07 5.28
N ARG A 26 -6.38 -23.03 4.54
CA ARG A 26 -6.79 -21.86 3.76
C ARG A 26 -6.99 -20.62 4.64
N GLY A 27 -7.64 -20.77 5.80
CA GLY A 27 -7.78 -19.68 6.76
C GLY A 27 -6.43 -19.18 7.29
N GLY A 28 -5.49 -20.09 7.57
CA GLY A 28 -4.13 -19.77 8.00
C GLY A 28 -3.34 -19.04 6.91
N LEU A 29 -3.35 -19.54 5.68
CA LEU A 29 -2.72 -18.91 4.53
C LEU A 29 -3.33 -17.53 4.23
N ARG A 30 -4.65 -17.35 4.36
CA ARG A 30 -5.28 -16.03 4.25
C ARG A 30 -4.83 -15.08 5.36
N ARG A 31 -4.79 -15.53 6.62
CA ARG A 31 -4.29 -14.73 7.75
C ARG A 31 -2.81 -14.35 7.59
N ALA A 32 -2.01 -15.27 7.06
CA ALA A 32 -0.60 -15.05 6.74
C ALA A 32 -0.38 -14.21 5.47
N GLY A 33 -1.45 -13.84 4.74
CA GLY A 33 -1.37 -13.07 3.49
C GLY A 33 -0.89 -13.86 2.28
N LEU A 34 -0.74 -15.18 2.38
CA LEU A 34 -0.17 -16.07 1.37
C LEU A 34 -1.20 -16.54 0.32
N LEU A 35 -2.51 -16.47 0.61
CA LEU A 35 -3.59 -16.86 -0.32
C LEU A 35 -4.14 -15.68 -1.12
N ALA A 36 -3.23 -14.85 -1.66
CA ALA A 36 -3.49 -13.63 -2.39
C ALA A 36 -4.03 -12.49 -1.52
N ARG A 37 -3.11 -11.74 -0.90
CA ARG A 37 -3.18 -10.30 -1.13
C ARG A 37 -3.00 -10.12 -2.62
N ALA A 38 -3.91 -9.41 -3.30
CA ALA A 38 -3.60 -8.95 -4.64
C ALA A 38 -2.39 -8.00 -4.49
N VAL A 39 -1.21 -8.56 -4.68
CA VAL A 39 0.03 -7.82 -4.84
C VAL A 39 0.05 -7.55 -6.34
N LEU A 40 0.06 -6.28 -6.71
CA LEU A 40 0.24 -5.87 -8.10
C LEU A 40 1.49 -6.56 -8.64
N ASP A 41 1.46 -7.03 -9.89
CA ASP A 41 2.67 -7.51 -10.52
C ASP A 41 3.64 -6.33 -10.73
N GLU A 42 4.90 -6.61 -11.06
CA GLU A 42 5.88 -5.55 -11.29
C GLU A 42 5.48 -4.63 -12.47
N GLY A 43 4.65 -5.11 -13.40
CA GLY A 43 4.13 -4.32 -14.52
C GLY A 43 3.00 -3.36 -14.16
N ASP A 44 2.20 -3.69 -13.15
CA ASP A 44 1.16 -2.85 -12.55
C ASP A 44 1.73 -1.89 -11.47
N ALA A 45 2.99 -2.08 -11.07
CA ALA A 45 3.66 -1.23 -10.09
C ALA A 45 3.91 0.18 -10.65
N GLY A 46 3.89 1.18 -9.77
CA GLY A 46 4.22 2.56 -10.12
C GLY A 46 5.65 2.71 -10.65
N PRO A 47 6.00 3.90 -11.19
CA PRO A 47 7.33 4.14 -11.72
C PRO A 47 8.42 3.87 -10.67
N LEU A 48 9.57 3.38 -11.13
CA LEU A 48 10.73 3.01 -10.29
C LEU A 48 11.24 4.20 -9.46
N GLU A 49 11.07 5.42 -9.97
CA GLU A 49 11.41 6.66 -9.29
C GLU A 49 10.27 7.68 -9.40
N LEU A 50 10.11 8.48 -8.35
CA LEU A 50 9.17 9.59 -8.27
C LEU A 50 9.97 10.85 -7.93
N ARG A 51 9.98 11.82 -8.83
CA ARG A 51 10.84 13.01 -8.76
C ARG A 51 10.06 14.30 -8.57
N THR A 52 8.76 14.26 -8.83
CA THR A 52 7.90 15.45 -8.77
C THR A 52 6.63 15.19 -7.95
N PRO A 53 6.04 16.24 -7.36
CA PRO A 53 4.73 16.11 -6.69
C PRO A 53 3.62 15.59 -7.62
N ASP A 54 3.72 15.88 -8.92
CA ASP A 54 2.76 15.44 -9.94
C ASP A 54 2.76 13.91 -10.11
N GLU A 55 3.95 13.33 -10.19
CA GLU A 55 4.14 11.88 -10.26
C GLU A 55 3.64 11.19 -8.98
N VAL A 56 3.90 11.78 -7.80
CA VAL A 56 3.39 11.24 -6.53
C VAL A 56 1.86 11.27 -6.49
N ARG A 57 1.24 12.36 -6.98
CA ARG A 57 -0.22 12.44 -7.12
C ARG A 57 -0.75 11.34 -8.04
N GLY A 58 -0.07 11.10 -9.17
CA GLY A 58 -0.42 10.02 -10.11
C GLY A 58 -0.40 8.64 -9.44
N LEU A 59 0.67 8.32 -8.70
CA LEU A 59 0.79 7.08 -7.93
C LEU A 59 -0.36 6.93 -6.92
N LEU A 60 -0.67 7.98 -6.15
CA LEU A 60 -1.73 7.94 -5.14
C LEU A 60 -3.10 7.72 -5.78
N ALA A 61 -3.39 8.35 -6.92
CA ALA A 61 -4.63 8.15 -7.65
C ALA A 61 -4.81 6.69 -8.11
N ALA A 62 -3.76 6.07 -8.64
CA ALA A 62 -3.77 4.65 -9.01
C ALA A 62 -3.96 3.76 -7.78
N THR A 63 -3.21 4.01 -6.71
CA THR A 63 -3.29 3.27 -5.44
C THR A 63 -4.70 3.30 -4.85
N ILE A 64 -5.36 4.46 -4.85
CA ILE A 64 -6.75 4.61 -4.39
C ILE A 64 -7.69 3.74 -5.22
N ARG A 65 -7.57 3.78 -6.55
CA ARG A 65 -8.39 2.96 -7.45
C ARG A 65 -8.20 1.46 -7.19
N HIS A 66 -6.96 1.01 -7.02
CA HIS A 66 -6.68 -0.40 -6.76
C HIS A 66 -7.21 -0.85 -5.39
N ALA A 67 -7.11 0.00 -4.36
CA ALA A 67 -7.70 -0.27 -3.06
C ALA A 67 -9.24 -0.36 -3.12
N GLN A 68 -9.89 0.60 -3.79
CA GLN A 68 -11.35 0.63 -3.95
C GLN A 68 -11.89 -0.58 -4.73
N THR A 69 -11.13 -1.08 -5.70
CA THR A 69 -11.50 -2.24 -6.52
C THR A 69 -11.08 -3.59 -5.89
N GLY A 70 -10.45 -3.58 -4.71
CA GLY A 70 -9.94 -4.79 -4.05
C GLY A 70 -8.73 -5.43 -4.75
N ARG A 71 -8.14 -4.75 -5.74
CA ARG A 71 -6.90 -5.14 -6.43
C ARG A 71 -5.65 -4.88 -5.60
N LEU A 72 -5.75 -4.13 -4.50
CA LEU A 72 -4.64 -3.86 -3.59
C LEU A 72 -5.12 -3.97 -2.14
N ASP A 73 -4.32 -4.65 -1.31
CA ASP A 73 -4.58 -4.75 0.14
C ASP A 73 -4.49 -3.38 0.82
N CYS A 74 -5.46 -3.06 1.68
CA CYS A 74 -5.53 -1.76 2.35
C CYS A 74 -4.30 -1.41 3.20
N ARG A 75 -3.59 -2.41 3.75
CA ARG A 75 -2.36 -2.16 4.52
C ARG A 75 -1.23 -1.73 3.59
N ILE A 76 -1.13 -2.34 2.41
CA ILE A 76 -0.15 -1.94 1.39
C ILE A 76 -0.48 -0.53 0.90
N ALA A 77 -1.75 -0.26 0.59
CA ALA A 77 -2.20 1.08 0.18
C ALA A 77 -1.88 2.15 1.26
N ALA A 78 -2.07 1.83 2.54
CA ALA A 78 -1.73 2.72 3.65
C ALA A 78 -0.21 2.98 3.74
N THR A 79 0.63 1.95 3.58
CA THR A 79 2.08 2.09 3.52
C THR A 79 2.50 2.99 2.36
N VAL A 80 1.95 2.78 1.17
CA VAL A 80 2.21 3.63 -0.01
C VAL A 80 1.84 5.09 0.28
N GLY A 81 0.66 5.33 0.87
CA GLY A 81 0.23 6.68 1.28
C GLY A 81 1.21 7.36 2.26
N GLN A 82 1.70 6.61 3.24
CA GLN A 82 2.66 7.12 4.22
C GLN A 82 4.00 7.48 3.58
N LEU A 83 4.54 6.62 2.73
CA LEU A 83 5.82 6.84 2.04
C LEU A 83 5.70 8.00 1.04
N ALA A 84 4.62 8.06 0.27
CA ALA A 84 4.32 9.17 -0.63
C ALA A 84 4.27 10.52 0.11
N GLY A 85 3.67 10.55 1.31
CA GLY A 85 3.66 11.74 2.15
C GLY A 85 5.04 12.16 2.65
N VAL A 86 5.93 11.21 2.95
CA VAL A 86 7.34 11.52 3.28
C VAL A 86 8.07 12.10 2.08
N LEU A 87 7.90 11.49 0.91
CA LEU A 87 8.53 11.94 -0.33
C LEU A 87 8.07 13.35 -0.72
N LEU A 88 6.77 13.64 -0.66
CA LEU A 88 6.25 14.99 -0.96
C LEU A 88 6.92 16.06 -0.10
N ARG A 89 7.04 15.81 1.21
CA ARG A 89 7.72 16.74 2.13
C ARG A 89 9.19 16.94 1.74
N ALA A 90 9.90 15.87 1.35
CA ALA A 90 11.29 15.97 0.94
C ALA A 90 11.45 16.79 -0.36
N LEU A 91 10.56 16.59 -1.34
CA LEU A 91 10.54 17.35 -2.59
C LEU A 91 10.24 18.84 -2.34
N GLU A 92 9.22 19.12 -1.54
CA GLU A 92 8.81 20.48 -1.18
C GLU A 92 9.92 21.20 -0.39
N GLN A 93 10.56 20.51 0.56
CA GLN A 93 11.68 21.07 1.32
C GLN A 93 12.87 21.40 0.41
N GLY A 94 13.23 20.51 -0.52
CA GLY A 94 14.32 20.76 -1.49
C GLY A 94 14.05 21.95 -2.41
N ASP A 95 12.80 22.14 -2.87
CA ASP A 95 12.41 23.32 -3.65
C ASP A 95 12.53 24.61 -2.82
N LEU A 96 12.04 24.59 -1.58
CA LEU A 96 12.13 25.72 -0.67
C LEU A 96 13.58 26.09 -0.34
N GLU A 97 14.44 25.11 -0.05
CA GLU A 97 15.87 25.32 0.18
C GLU A 97 16.55 25.95 -1.04
N SER A 98 16.23 25.46 -2.25
CA SER A 98 16.77 26.01 -3.51
C SER A 98 16.35 27.45 -3.74
N ARG A 99 15.07 27.78 -3.47
CA ARG A 99 14.53 29.13 -3.58
C ARG A 99 15.12 30.08 -2.54
N LEU A 100 15.31 29.59 -1.31
CA LEU A 100 15.96 30.35 -0.24
C LEU A 100 17.40 30.70 -0.63
N ALA A 101 18.18 29.73 -1.10
CA ALA A 101 19.55 29.95 -1.55
C ALA A 101 19.65 30.98 -2.68
N ALA A 102 18.71 30.97 -3.63
CA ALA A 102 18.66 31.97 -4.70
C ALA A 102 18.37 33.39 -4.19
N ILE A 103 17.49 33.52 -3.20
CA ILE A 103 17.19 34.80 -2.54
C ILE A 103 18.43 35.28 -1.76
N GLU A 104 19.04 34.42 -0.95
CA GLU A 104 20.23 34.73 -0.14
C GLU A 104 21.43 35.16 -1.00
N ALA A 105 21.63 34.51 -2.15
CA ALA A 105 22.66 34.89 -3.12
C ALA A 105 22.40 36.31 -3.67
N THR A 106 21.14 36.64 -3.97
CA THR A 106 20.77 37.96 -4.46
C THR A 106 20.96 39.04 -3.39
N MET A 107 20.63 38.75 -2.13
CA MET A 107 20.79 39.69 -1.01
C MET A 107 22.27 39.94 -0.67
N THR A 108 23.10 38.89 -0.70
CA THR A 108 24.56 39.02 -0.51
C THR A 108 25.17 39.93 -1.58
N THR A 109 24.69 39.82 -2.82
CA THR A 109 25.17 40.63 -3.95
C THR A 109 24.72 42.11 -3.85
N ARG A 110 23.63 42.40 -3.13
CA ARG A 110 23.02 43.74 -3.03
C ARG A 110 23.42 44.55 -1.81
N ARG A 111 24.22 44.02 -0.88
CA ARG A 111 24.63 44.74 0.33
C ARG A 111 25.54 45.92 -0.05
N PRO A 112 25.08 47.19 0.04
CA PRO A 112 25.98 48.33 -0.06
C PRO A 112 26.80 48.41 1.24
N LEU A 113 28.07 48.81 1.12
CA LEU A 113 28.94 49.13 2.25
C LEU A 113 28.35 50.27 3.09
#